data_AF-A0A6J4QBD4-F1
#
_entry.id   AF-A0A6J4QBD4-F1
#
_cell.length_a   1.000
_cell.length_b   1.000
_cell.length_c   1.000
_cell.angle_alpha   90.00
_cell.angle_beta   90.00
_cell.angle_gamma   90.00
#
_symmetry.space_group_name_H-M   'P 1'
#
loop_
_entity.id
_entity.type
_entity.pdbx_description
1 polymer ?
#
loop_
_entity_poly.entity_id
_entity_poly.type
_entity_poly.pdbx_seq_one_letter_code
_entity_poly.pdbx_strand_id
1 'polypeptide(L)' 'MNVRAARHASAAHLLLILAAALLPGGSPAAAAPAGPELIVHNGRVVTVDPKFTVVRAMSVREGRVTAVGGDDEI' A
#
# COMPACT_ATOMS: atom_id res chain seq x y z
N MET A 1 46.50 -26.44 -26.36
CA MET A 1 46.08 -25.15 -25.75
C MET A 1 44.61 -24.89 -26.10
N ASN A 2 43.78 -24.73 -25.06
CA ASN A 2 42.34 -24.99 -25.07
C ASN A 2 41.50 -23.80 -25.59
N VAL A 3 41.29 -23.68 -26.91
CA VAL A 3 40.48 -22.59 -27.49
C VAL A 3 38.97 -22.93 -27.59
N ARG A 4 38.60 -24.22 -27.52
CA ARG A 4 37.19 -24.67 -27.62
C ARG A 4 36.37 -24.46 -26.33
N ALA A 5 37.00 -24.41 -25.15
CA ALA A 5 36.30 -24.25 -23.86
C ALA A 5 35.83 -22.81 -23.58
N ALA A 6 36.56 -21.80 -24.06
CA ALA A 6 36.28 -20.38 -23.76
C ALA A 6 35.02 -19.84 -24.46
N ARG A 7 34.65 -20.38 -25.63
CA ARG A 7 33.47 -19.95 -26.40
C ARG A 7 32.16 -20.39 -25.75
N HIS A 8 32.17 -21.56 -25.11
CA HIS A 8 31.01 -22.12 -24.40
C HIS A 8 30.75 -21.40 -23.07
N ALA A 9 31.82 -20.95 -22.39
CA ALA A 9 31.71 -20.21 -21.13
C ALA A 9 31.09 -18.80 -21.32
N SER A 10 31.40 -18.10 -22.43
CA SER A 10 30.82 -16.78 -22.74
C SER A 10 29.37 -16.85 -23.22
N ALA A 11 29.01 -17.85 -24.03
CA ALA A 11 27.64 -18.05 -24.48
C ALA A 11 26.71 -18.46 -23.31
N ALA A 12 27.20 -19.29 -22.39
CA ALA A 12 26.46 -19.66 -21.18
C ALA A 12 26.26 -18.47 -20.23
N HIS A 13 27.24 -17.57 -20.11
CA HIS A 13 27.10 -16.34 -19.32
C HIS A 13 26.06 -15.38 -19.91
N LEU A 14 26.06 -15.20 -21.24
CA LEU A 14 25.06 -14.36 -21.92
C LEU A 14 23.64 -14.88 -21.75
N LEU A 15 23.45 -16.21 -21.79
CA LEU A 15 22.16 -16.86 -21.58
C LEU A 15 21.67 -16.72 -20.12
N LEU A 16 22.59 -16.83 -19.15
CA LEU A 16 22.29 -16.64 -17.72
C LEU A 16 21.89 -15.19 -17.38
N ILE A 17 22.56 -14.20 -17.96
CA ILE A 17 22.24 -12.78 -17.74
C ILE A 17 20.88 -12.42 -18.35
N LEU A 18 20.57 -12.96 -19.54
CA LEU A 18 19.27 -12.75 -20.17
C LEU A 18 18.12 -13.41 -19.39
N ALA A 19 18.36 -14.58 -18.81
CA ALA A 19 17.38 -15.27 -17.96
C ALA A 19 17.10 -14.51 -16.65
N ALA A 20 18.12 -13.87 -16.06
CA ALA A 20 17.97 -13.07 -14.84
C ALA A 20 17.17 -11.77 -15.07
N ALA A 21 17.20 -11.21 -16.29
CA ALA A 21 16.47 -9.99 -16.64
C ALA A 21 14.96 -10.20 -16.88
N LEU A 22 14.51 -11.45 -17.04
CA LEU A 22 13.09 -11.79 -17.22
C LEU A 22 12.35 -12.11 -15.92
N LEU A 23 13.02 -12.05 -14.77
CA LEU A 23 12.35 -12.18 -13.48
C LEU A 23 11.41 -10.97 -13.31
N PRO A 24 10.08 -11.16 -13.27
CA PRO A 24 9.18 -10.06 -12.95
C PRO A 24 9.55 -9.55 -11.56
N GLY A 25 10.13 -8.35 -11.52
CA GLY A 25 10.33 -7.57 -10.31
C GLY A 25 8.96 -7.16 -9.78
N GLY A 26 8.20 -8.12 -9.25
CA GLY A 26 6.97 -7.86 -8.56
C GLY A 26 7.32 -7.11 -7.30
N SER A 27 7.27 -5.77 -7.36
CA SER A 27 7.17 -4.97 -6.14
C SER A 27 6.01 -5.56 -5.34
N PRO A 28 6.21 -5.90 -4.05
CA PRO A 28 5.09 -6.33 -3.22
C PRO A 28 4.05 -5.21 -3.32
N ALA A 29 2.90 -5.51 -3.90
CA ALA A 29 1.78 -4.59 -3.93
C ALA A 29 1.45 -4.35 -2.47
N ALA A 30 1.89 -3.20 -1.94
CA ALA A 30 1.53 -2.78 -0.60
C ALA A 30 0.01 -2.76 -0.58
N ALA A 31 -0.60 -3.70 0.15
CA ALA A 31 -2.03 -3.75 0.29
C ALA A 31 -2.47 -2.39 0.82
N ALA A 32 -3.32 -1.69 0.06
CA ALA A 32 -3.85 -0.42 0.51
C ALA A 32 -4.52 -0.65 1.87
N PRO A 33 -4.29 0.21 2.89
CA PRO A 33 -4.95 0.08 4.17
C PRO A 33 -6.47 0.05 3.92
N ALA A 34 -7.15 -0.96 4.46
CA ALA A 34 -8.59 -1.07 4.30
C ALA A 34 -9.27 0.23 4.81
N GLY A 35 -10.21 0.75 4.03
CA GLY A 35 -10.96 1.95 4.38
C GLY A 35 -11.84 1.75 5.63
N PRO A 36 -12.50 2.81 6.09
CA PRO A 36 -13.47 2.72 7.18
C PRO A 36 -14.67 1.85 6.77
N GLU A 37 -15.29 1.19 7.75
CA GLU A 37 -16.48 0.35 7.55
C GLU A 37 -17.78 1.15 7.66
N LEU A 38 -17.71 2.30 8.33
CA LEU A 38 -18.81 3.25 8.45
C LEU A 38 -18.24 4.67 8.38
N ILE A 39 -18.88 5.50 7.57
CA ILE A 39 -18.68 6.95 7.58
C ILE A 39 -20.04 7.61 7.84
N VAL A 40 -20.06 8.50 8.83
CA VAL A 40 -21.20 9.37 9.11
C VAL A 40 -20.88 10.74 8.52
N HIS A 41 -21.77 11.26 7.66
CA HIS A 41 -21.70 12.61 7.11
C HIS A 41 -22.94 13.40 7.46
N ASN A 42 -22.84 14.73 7.39
CA ASN A 42 -23.90 15.69 7.69
C ASN A 42 -24.52 15.46 9.08
N GLY A 43 -23.75 14.88 9.99
CA GLY A 43 -24.15 14.56 11.35
C GLY A 43 -23.92 15.75 12.29
N ARG A 44 -24.37 15.56 13.53
CA ARG A 44 -23.96 16.40 14.66
C ARG A 44 -23.23 15.51 15.66
N VAL A 45 -21.95 15.32 15.41
CA VAL A 45 -21.09 14.45 16.23
C VAL A 45 -20.53 15.27 17.39
N VAL A 46 -20.96 14.96 18.60
CA VAL A 46 -20.49 15.62 19.83
C VAL A 46 -19.39 14.75 20.44
N THR A 47 -18.16 15.27 20.51
CA THR A 47 -17.03 14.57 21.11
C THR A 47 -16.94 14.90 22.60
N VAL A 48 -16.47 13.93 23.40
CA VAL A 48 -16.19 14.12 24.83
C VAL A 48 -14.71 14.40 25.01
N ASP A 49 -14.23 15.47 24.36
CA ASP A 49 -12.92 16.06 24.63
C ASP A 49 -13.07 17.24 25.61
N PRO A 50 -11.98 17.84 26.15
CA PRO A 50 -12.08 18.94 27.11
C PRO A 50 -12.86 20.17 26.62
N LYS A 51 -13.04 20.33 25.31
CA LYS A 51 -13.76 21.44 24.69
C LYS A 51 -15.20 21.07 24.29
N PHE A 52 -15.61 19.81 24.45
CA PHE A 52 -16.87 19.28 23.95
C PHE A 52 -17.12 19.64 22.48
N THR A 53 -16.13 19.36 21.63
CA THR A 53 -16.16 19.74 20.22
C THR A 53 -17.37 19.12 19.50
N VAL A 54 -17.97 19.87 18.58
CA VAL A 54 -19.04 19.37 17.69
C VAL A 54 -18.55 19.43 16.26
N VAL A 55 -18.55 18.29 15.58
CA VAL A 55 -18.12 18.15 14.18
C VAL A 55 -19.24 17.56 13.32
N ARG A 56 -19.04 17.54 11.99
CA ARG A 56 -20.09 17.11 11.04
C ARG A 56 -19.93 15.68 10.55
N ALA A 57 -18.72 15.13 10.61
CA ALA A 57 -18.44 13.78 10.14
C ALA A 57 -17.54 12.96 11.08
N MET A 58 -17.67 11.64 10.98
CA MET A 58 -16.91 10.66 11.76
C MET A 58 -16.75 9.35 10.98
N SER A 59 -15.56 8.75 11.03
CA SER A 59 -15.29 7.42 10.47
C SER A 59 -15.06 6.39 11.57
N VAL A 60 -15.52 5.16 11.32
CA VAL A 60 -15.37 4.01 12.21
C VAL A 60 -14.78 2.84 11.44
N ARG A 61 -13.90 2.10 12.12
CA ARG A 61 -13.38 0.82 11.65
C ARG A 61 -13.19 -0.13 12.83
N GLU A 62 -13.60 -1.37 12.65
CA GLU A 62 -13.56 -2.42 13.68
C GLU A 62 -14.20 -1.94 15.00
N GLY A 63 -15.31 -1.20 14.90
CA GLY A 63 -16.02 -0.62 16.04
C GLY A 63 -15.29 0.53 16.76
N ARG A 64 -14.19 1.04 16.23
CA ARG A 64 -13.43 2.17 16.79
C ARG A 64 -13.51 3.41 15.90
N VAL A 65 -13.66 4.58 16.52
CA VAL A 65 -13.55 5.87 15.82
C VAL A 65 -12.12 6.08 15.33
N THR A 66 -11.95 6.25 14.01
CA THR A 66 -10.64 6.46 13.36
C THR A 66 -10.38 7.91 13.01
N ALA A 67 -11.43 8.70 12.73
CA ALA A 67 -11.31 10.14 12.47
C ALA A 67 -12.63 10.88 12.78
N VAL A 68 -12.53 12.18 13.06
CA VAL A 68 -13.64 13.13 13.31
C VAL A 68 -13.30 14.47 12.64
N GLY A 69 -14.26 15.12 11.99
CA GLY A 69 -13.96 16.35 11.23
C GLY A 69 -15.12 16.91 10.41
N GLY A 70 -14.79 17.70 9.39
CA GLY A 70 -15.76 18.22 8.42
C GLY A 70 -16.24 17.17 7.41
N ASP A 71 -17.37 17.41 6.74
CA ASP A 71 -17.94 16.43 5.79
C ASP A 71 -17.03 16.11 4.61
N ASP A 72 -16.20 17.06 4.17
CA ASP A 72 -15.27 16.88 3.05
C ASP A 72 -13.90 16.31 3.51
N GLU A 73 -13.67 16.21 4.82
CA GLU A 73 -12.40 15.78 5.42
C GLU A 73 -12.39 14.28 5.76
N ILE A 74 -13.56 13.71 6.08
CA ILE A 74 -13.73 12.37 6.69
C ILE A 74 -14.34 11.40 5.69
#